data_AF-A0AAD6SYH1-F1
#
_entry.id   AF-A0AAD6SYH1-F1
#
_cell.length_a   1.000
_cell.length_b   1.000
_cell.length_c   1.000
_cell.angle_alpha   90.00
_cell.angle_beta   90.00
_cell.angle_gamma   90.00
#
_symmetry.space_group_name_H-M   'P 1'
#
loop_
_entity.id
_entity.type
_entity.pdbx_description
1 polymer ?
#
loop_
_entity_poly.entity_id
_entity_poly.type
_entity_poly.pdbx_seq_one_letter_code
_entity_poly.pdbx_strand_id
1 'polypeptide(L)'
;MVADAQRSSVFVRPPPRLSESLRKKGKMRETKSLRLQIETEWSTIAQSCDGAAGITFVNDKDDEEVPSSIWGGNFVYLEDNYRPSPHLKLNTRSDTATPLVPDDIIPYMAFCRCSTDCVFEDNNCCQDKEGLKRQGLKGFAYTNVCITIFSPFNFTYGLHHVVVECGPFCLCPVTCGNRVAQRPRQFPIEIFKTPLCGWGVRTPVDIVKGMVLGVYTGCFLVCALKRKSSRGKPKKYCFDLDYNDHDERKNLYTVDSRRYGNWTRFINHSCAPNLRVQPVVYDTLPQQNIAFLAFIATDDIPARKELTFDYDPEAQREYLAALYEKRTPPPMQKGATVCGCDAEHCRGWVRT
;
A
#
# COMPACT_ATOMS: atom_id res chain seq x y z
N MET A 1 -27.04 -31.66 -2.23
CA MET A 1 -25.80 -32.44 -2.37
C MET A 1 -24.70 -31.44 -2.67
N VAL A 2 -23.94 -31.08 -1.64
CA VAL A 2 -22.93 -30.01 -1.69
C VAL A 2 -21.64 -30.64 -2.22
N ALA A 3 -21.14 -30.13 -3.35
CA ALA A 3 -19.85 -30.55 -3.90
C ALA A 3 -18.72 -29.86 -3.12
N ASP A 4 -17.96 -30.68 -2.41
CA ASP A 4 -16.77 -30.31 -1.65
C ASP A 4 -15.63 -29.97 -2.62
N ALA A 5 -15.22 -28.70 -2.67
CA ALA A 5 -14.02 -28.28 -3.40
C ALA A 5 -12.86 -28.18 -2.41
N GLN A 6 -12.20 -29.32 -2.14
CA GLN A 6 -10.95 -29.37 -1.40
C GLN A 6 -9.86 -28.63 -2.19
N ARG A 7 -9.47 -27.44 -1.72
CA ARG A 7 -8.23 -26.77 -2.14
C ARG A 7 -7.04 -27.55 -1.58
N SER A 8 -6.30 -28.20 -2.46
CA SER A 8 -5.03 -28.85 -2.17
C SER A 8 -3.96 -27.80 -1.82
N SER A 9 -3.56 -27.76 -0.55
CA SER A 9 -2.40 -26.99 -0.09
C SER A 9 -1.12 -27.65 -0.61
N VAL A 10 -0.53 -27.09 -1.67
CA VAL A 10 0.80 -27.48 -2.12
C VAL A 10 1.81 -26.96 -1.09
N PHE A 11 2.32 -27.88 -0.26
CA PHE A 11 3.40 -27.63 0.69
C PHE A 11 4.67 -27.22 -0.06
N VAL A 12 4.99 -25.93 -0.10
CA VAL A 12 6.32 -25.47 -0.51
C VAL A 12 7.26 -25.68 0.67
N ARG A 13 8.07 -26.74 0.63
CA ARG A 13 9.16 -26.95 1.59
C ARG A 13 10.17 -25.80 1.48
N PRO A 14 10.74 -25.32 2.59
CA PRO A 14 11.82 -24.33 2.55
C PRO A 14 13.03 -24.93 1.82
N PRO A 15 13.78 -24.13 1.01
CA PRO A 15 14.94 -24.63 0.31
C PRO A 15 16.02 -25.06 1.32
N PRO A 16 16.78 -26.13 1.04
CA PRO A 16 17.84 -26.59 1.93
C PRO A 16 18.96 -25.55 2.01
N ARG A 17 19.52 -25.38 3.22
CA ARG A 17 20.72 -24.58 3.46
C ARG A 17 21.89 -25.22 2.71
N LEU A 18 22.56 -24.45 1.85
CA LEU A 18 23.76 -24.88 1.13
C LEU A 18 24.89 -25.16 2.13
N SER A 19 25.18 -26.44 2.39
CA SER A 19 26.43 -26.89 2.99
C SER A 19 27.54 -26.91 1.94
N GLU A 20 28.72 -26.48 2.36
CA GLU A 20 29.92 -26.38 1.54
C GLU A 20 30.39 -27.70 0.93
N SER A 21 31.19 -27.54 -0.12
CA SER A 21 32.02 -28.50 -0.85
C SER A 21 31.34 -29.26 -2.00
N LEU A 22 31.75 -28.92 -3.23
CA LEU A 22 32.28 -29.85 -4.22
C LEU A 22 32.90 -29.05 -5.37
N ARG A 23 34.24 -29.07 -5.45
CA ARG A 23 35.01 -28.62 -6.62
C ARG A 23 34.69 -29.56 -7.79
N LYS A 24 34.24 -29.03 -8.94
CA LYS A 24 34.45 -29.62 -10.27
C LYS A 24 34.21 -28.61 -11.41
N LYS A 25 35.31 -28.30 -12.10
CA LYS A 25 35.55 -27.80 -13.47
C LYS A 25 34.35 -27.29 -14.30
N GLY A 26 34.44 -26.02 -14.70
CA GLY A 26 34.42 -25.61 -16.12
C GLY A 26 33.10 -25.71 -16.89
N LYS A 27 32.12 -24.88 -16.54
CA LYS A 27 31.24 -24.18 -17.49
C LYS A 27 30.94 -22.83 -16.85
N MET A 28 31.33 -21.74 -17.50
CA MET A 28 31.03 -20.38 -17.05
C MET A 28 29.52 -20.20 -17.17
N ARG A 29 28.78 -20.51 -16.09
CA ARG A 29 27.36 -20.15 -15.98
C ARG A 29 27.37 -18.62 -15.92
N GLU A 30 26.79 -17.95 -16.91
CA GLU A 30 26.48 -16.53 -16.79
C GLU A 30 25.62 -16.35 -15.54
N THR A 31 26.22 -15.82 -14.49
CA THR A 31 25.48 -15.43 -13.29
C THR A 31 24.58 -14.28 -13.71
N LYS A 32 23.25 -14.48 -13.69
CA LYS A 32 22.29 -13.40 -13.96
C LYS A 32 22.66 -12.17 -13.13
N SER A 33 22.57 -10.96 -13.69
CA SER A 33 22.76 -9.72 -12.92
C SER A 33 21.83 -9.71 -11.71
N LEU A 34 22.23 -9.03 -10.63
CA LEU A 34 21.40 -8.99 -9.42
C LEU A 34 20.06 -8.33 -9.73
N ARG A 35 20.06 -7.26 -10.55
CA ARG A 35 18.81 -6.67 -11.05
C ARG A 35 17.87 -7.71 -11.64
N LEU A 36 18.34 -8.54 -12.58
CA LEU A 36 17.49 -9.54 -13.22
C LEU A 36 17.00 -10.61 -12.24
N GLN A 37 17.81 -10.98 -11.25
CA GLN A 37 17.39 -11.91 -10.19
C GLN A 37 16.22 -11.34 -9.38
N ILE A 38 16.33 -10.10 -8.93
CA ILE A 38 15.30 -9.43 -8.12
C ILE A 38 14.05 -9.14 -8.95
N GLU A 39 14.17 -8.67 -10.19
CA GLU A 39 13.04 -8.46 -11.11
C GLU A 39 12.25 -9.76 -11.32
N THR A 40 12.96 -10.87 -11.54
CA THR A 40 12.35 -12.20 -11.71
C THR A 40 11.63 -12.62 -10.44
N GLU A 41 12.28 -12.50 -9.28
CA GLU A 41 11.72 -12.88 -7.98
C GLU A 41 10.44 -12.08 -7.67
N TRP A 42 10.52 -10.75 -7.73
CA TRP A 42 9.40 -9.86 -7.38
C TRP A 42 8.25 -10.00 -8.37
N SER A 43 8.54 -10.11 -9.68
CA SER A 43 7.50 -10.34 -10.69
C SER A 43 6.84 -11.71 -10.54
N THR A 44 7.58 -12.74 -10.11
CA THR A 44 6.99 -14.06 -9.81
C THR A 44 6.05 -13.99 -8.61
N ILE A 45 6.46 -13.27 -7.55
CA ILE A 45 5.61 -13.04 -6.38
C ILE A 45 4.34 -12.28 -6.77
N ALA A 46 4.47 -11.16 -7.52
CA ALA A 46 3.32 -10.39 -8.00
C ALA A 46 2.37 -11.25 -8.85
N GLN A 47 2.88 -12.04 -9.79
CA GLN A 47 2.07 -12.93 -10.63
C GLN A 47 1.34 -14.01 -9.82
N SER A 48 1.92 -14.46 -8.69
CA SER A 48 1.26 -15.40 -7.79
C SER A 48 0.09 -14.80 -7.00
N CYS A 49 0.02 -13.47 -6.90
CA CYS A 49 -1.09 -12.71 -6.32
C CYS A 49 -2.10 -12.37 -7.43
N ASP A 50 -2.87 -13.37 -7.85
CA ASP A 50 -3.95 -13.24 -8.85
C ASP A 50 -3.53 -12.59 -10.18
N GLY A 51 -2.28 -12.82 -10.60
CA GLY A 51 -1.76 -12.34 -11.88
C GLY A 51 -1.39 -10.86 -11.88
N ALA A 52 -1.03 -10.27 -10.74
CA ALA A 52 -0.57 -8.89 -10.69
C ALA A 52 0.63 -8.65 -11.64
N ALA A 53 0.61 -7.50 -12.31
CA ALA A 53 1.59 -7.17 -13.34
C ALA A 53 3.03 -7.10 -12.79
N GLY A 54 4.00 -7.37 -13.66
CA GLY A 54 5.42 -7.43 -13.28
C GLY A 54 6.01 -6.11 -12.79
N ILE A 55 7.20 -6.21 -12.20
CA ILE A 55 8.00 -5.10 -11.69
C ILE A 55 9.38 -5.14 -12.32
N THR A 56 9.85 -3.99 -12.76
CA THR A 56 11.18 -3.82 -13.35
C THR A 56 11.93 -2.70 -12.64
N PHE A 57 13.26 -2.77 -12.66
CA PHE A 57 14.12 -1.66 -12.25
C PHE A 57 14.61 -0.94 -13.50
N VAL A 58 14.89 0.36 -13.42
CA VAL A 58 15.50 1.12 -14.52
C VAL A 58 16.51 2.11 -13.95
N ASN A 59 17.77 2.01 -14.35
CA ASN A 59 18.78 3.00 -13.97
C ASN A 59 19.60 3.37 -15.21
N ASP A 60 19.53 4.64 -15.59
CA ASP A 60 20.28 5.28 -16.68
C ASP A 60 21.23 6.37 -16.15
N LYS A 61 21.43 6.47 -14.82
CA LYS A 61 22.16 7.57 -14.16
C LYS A 61 23.50 7.14 -13.58
N ASP A 62 23.56 5.97 -12.98
CA ASP A 62 24.76 5.43 -12.34
C ASP A 62 24.79 3.89 -12.41
N ASP A 63 25.86 3.29 -11.88
CA ASP A 63 26.08 1.83 -11.89
C ASP A 63 25.28 1.08 -10.80
N GLU A 64 24.43 1.76 -10.03
CA GLU A 64 23.61 1.09 -9.00
C GLU A 64 22.54 0.20 -9.66
N GLU A 65 22.75 -1.12 -9.67
CA GLU A 65 21.79 -2.05 -10.31
C GLU A 65 20.39 -2.02 -9.70
N VAL A 66 20.33 -1.94 -8.36
CA VAL A 66 19.10 -1.91 -7.56
C VAL A 66 19.34 -1.08 -6.28
N PRO A 67 18.30 -0.58 -5.60
CA PRO A 67 18.46 0.15 -4.35
C PRO A 67 19.29 -0.63 -3.32
N SER A 68 20.34 -0.01 -2.79
CA SER A 68 21.16 -0.62 -1.71
C SER A 68 20.34 -1.10 -0.50
N SER A 69 19.18 -0.49 -0.23
CA SER A 69 18.27 -0.91 0.84
C SER A 69 17.65 -2.30 0.66
N ILE A 70 17.68 -2.86 -0.55
CA ILE A 70 17.17 -4.22 -0.83
C ILE A 70 18.28 -5.26 -1.05
N TRP A 71 19.54 -4.83 -1.08
CA TRP A 71 20.69 -5.71 -1.28
C TRP A 71 20.91 -6.67 -0.09
N GLY A 72 21.44 -7.86 -0.39
CA GLY A 72 21.89 -8.83 0.61
C GLY A 72 20.78 -9.63 1.31
N GLY A 73 19.58 -9.74 0.70
CA GLY A 73 18.46 -10.52 1.25
C GLY A 73 17.78 -9.88 2.46
N ASN A 74 18.00 -8.58 2.68
CA ASN A 74 17.48 -7.86 3.84
C ASN A 74 16.04 -7.35 3.67
N PHE A 75 15.53 -7.40 2.44
CA PHE A 75 14.19 -6.98 2.06
C PHE A 75 13.42 -8.14 1.44
N VAL A 76 12.16 -8.29 1.82
CA VAL A 76 11.24 -9.33 1.33
C VAL A 76 10.03 -8.64 0.69
N TYR A 77 9.77 -8.99 -0.56
CA TYR A 77 8.66 -8.42 -1.32
C TYR A 77 7.30 -8.97 -0.88
N LEU A 78 6.29 -8.10 -0.73
CA LEU A 78 4.92 -8.44 -0.34
C LEU A 78 3.92 -7.67 -1.21
N GLU A 79 3.36 -8.24 -2.29
CA GLU A 79 2.55 -7.49 -3.26
C GLU A 79 1.34 -6.76 -2.62
N ASP A 80 0.51 -7.47 -1.85
CA ASP A 80 -0.86 -7.04 -1.55
C ASP A 80 -1.26 -7.08 -0.06
N ASN A 81 -0.45 -7.69 0.81
CA ASN A 81 -0.82 -7.93 2.22
C ASN A 81 0.24 -7.49 3.23
N TYR A 82 -0.23 -7.19 4.44
CA TYR A 82 0.64 -6.97 5.59
C TYR A 82 1.23 -8.27 6.11
N ARG A 83 2.44 -8.17 6.68
CA ARG A 83 3.03 -9.23 7.48
C ARG A 83 2.97 -8.86 8.95
N PRO A 84 2.15 -9.52 9.79
CA PRO A 84 2.16 -9.29 11.22
C PRO A 84 3.56 -9.50 11.82
N SER A 85 3.98 -8.62 12.72
CA SER A 85 5.20 -8.82 13.50
C SER A 85 5.03 -10.04 14.43
N PRO A 86 6.04 -10.91 14.59
CA PRO A 86 5.98 -12.00 15.57
C PRO A 86 5.75 -11.54 17.02
N HIS A 87 6.07 -10.28 17.30
CA HIS A 87 5.85 -9.66 18.61
C HIS A 87 4.47 -9.02 18.76
N LEU A 88 3.68 -9.00 17.69
CA LEU A 88 2.30 -8.56 17.71
C LEU A 88 1.45 -9.72 18.21
N LYS A 89 1.00 -9.63 19.46
CA LYS A 89 -0.03 -10.53 19.98
C LYS A 89 -1.39 -10.06 19.48
N LEU A 90 -1.70 -10.34 18.21
CA LEU A 90 -3.10 -10.41 17.81
C LEU A 90 -3.71 -11.63 18.52
N ASN A 91 -4.98 -11.58 18.90
CA ASN A 91 -5.68 -12.72 19.50
C ASN A 91 -5.91 -13.86 18.49
N THR A 92 -5.01 -14.11 17.54
CA THR A 92 -5.14 -15.11 16.48
C THR A 92 -4.42 -16.40 16.89
N ARG A 93 -5.16 -17.48 17.11
CA ARG A 93 -4.58 -18.84 17.25
C ARG A 93 -4.32 -19.45 15.86
N SER A 94 -3.30 -19.02 15.11
CA SER A 94 -2.64 -19.89 14.11
C SER A 94 -1.44 -19.22 13.43
N ASP A 95 -0.40 -20.03 13.17
CA ASP A 95 0.85 -19.67 12.48
C ASP A 95 0.73 -19.69 10.93
N THR A 96 -0.48 -19.55 10.40
CA THR A 96 -0.73 -19.49 8.95
C THR A 96 -0.97 -18.06 8.50
N ALA A 97 -0.78 -17.79 7.20
CA ALA A 97 -1.12 -16.52 6.55
C ALA A 97 -2.65 -16.29 6.49
N THR A 98 -3.29 -16.36 7.65
CA THR A 98 -4.72 -16.22 7.91
C THR A 98 -5.05 -14.76 8.22
N PRO A 99 -6.32 -14.34 8.03
CA PRO A 99 -6.73 -12.94 8.20
C PRO A 99 -6.25 -12.36 9.52
N LEU A 100 -5.98 -11.06 9.54
CA LEU A 100 -5.65 -10.29 10.76
C LEU A 100 -6.74 -10.34 11.84
N VAL A 101 -7.84 -11.03 11.56
CA VAL A 101 -9.02 -11.12 12.40
C VAL A 101 -9.11 -12.52 13.02
N PRO A 102 -9.02 -12.62 14.36
CA PRO A 102 -9.28 -13.83 15.11
C PRO A 102 -10.59 -14.53 14.70
N ASP A 103 -10.60 -15.87 14.68
CA ASP A 103 -11.77 -16.68 14.30
C ASP A 103 -13.03 -16.36 15.13
N ASP A 104 -12.86 -15.92 16.38
CA ASP A 104 -13.93 -15.49 17.29
C ASP A 104 -14.57 -14.14 16.91
N ILE A 105 -13.95 -13.37 16.01
CA ILE A 105 -14.47 -12.07 15.53
C ILE A 105 -15.24 -12.22 14.21
N ILE A 106 -15.08 -13.34 13.49
CA ILE A 106 -15.77 -13.63 12.22
C ILE A 106 -17.31 -13.44 12.31
N PRO A 107 -18.02 -13.85 13.38
CA PRO A 107 -19.46 -13.60 13.51
C PRO A 107 -19.87 -12.13 13.57
N TYR A 108 -18.93 -11.25 13.93
CA TYR A 108 -19.14 -9.81 14.06
C TYR A 108 -18.67 -9.04 12.82
N MET A 109 -18.09 -9.73 11.83
CA MET A 109 -17.70 -9.08 10.59
C MET A 109 -18.90 -8.53 9.83
N ALA A 110 -18.79 -7.27 9.44
CA ALA A 110 -19.74 -6.65 8.55
C ALA A 110 -19.65 -7.31 7.16
N PHE A 111 -20.72 -8.01 6.75
CA PHE A 111 -20.90 -8.44 5.37
C PHE A 111 -22.19 -7.87 4.77
N CYS A 112 -22.28 -7.88 3.44
CA CYS A 112 -23.49 -7.56 2.71
C CYS A 112 -24.10 -8.83 2.10
N ARG A 113 -25.42 -8.79 1.88
CA ARG A 113 -26.18 -9.87 1.20
C ARG A 113 -26.60 -9.48 -0.22
N CYS A 114 -25.97 -8.44 -0.78
CA CYS A 114 -26.23 -8.01 -2.14
C CYS A 114 -25.91 -9.13 -3.13
N SER A 115 -26.79 -9.34 -4.09
CA SER A 115 -26.63 -10.34 -5.17
C SER A 115 -26.03 -9.75 -6.44
N THR A 116 -25.92 -8.43 -6.52
CA THR A 116 -25.42 -7.65 -7.66
C THR A 116 -24.13 -6.92 -7.32
N ASP A 117 -23.59 -6.20 -8.30
CA ASP A 117 -22.47 -5.29 -8.06
C ASP A 117 -22.92 -4.21 -7.09
N CYS A 118 -22.29 -4.13 -5.92
CA CYS A 118 -22.67 -3.23 -4.84
C CYS A 118 -22.30 -1.77 -5.15
N VAL A 119 -23.05 -1.15 -6.05
CA VAL A 119 -22.69 0.12 -6.71
C VAL A 119 -23.86 1.09 -6.80
N PHE A 120 -25.05 0.64 -6.39
CA PHE A 120 -26.24 1.45 -6.25
C PHE A 120 -26.57 1.59 -4.77
N GLU A 121 -27.32 2.63 -4.41
CA GLU A 121 -27.83 2.91 -3.06
C GLU A 121 -28.89 1.87 -2.63
N ASP A 122 -28.53 0.59 -2.66
CA ASP A 122 -29.25 -0.47 -1.99
C ASP A 122 -28.85 -0.45 -0.52
N ASN A 123 -29.82 -0.12 0.34
CA ASN A 123 -29.71 0.30 1.75
C ASN A 123 -28.96 -0.63 2.74
N ASN A 124 -28.20 -1.64 2.28
CA ASN A 124 -27.52 -2.62 3.15
C ASN A 124 -26.13 -3.07 2.66
N CYS A 125 -25.50 -2.36 1.72
CA CYS A 125 -24.10 -2.65 1.36
C CYS A 125 -23.12 -2.23 2.47
N CYS A 126 -21.92 -2.85 2.51
CA CYS A 126 -20.86 -2.56 3.49
C CYS A 126 -20.50 -1.08 3.63
N GLN A 127 -20.36 -0.36 2.51
CA GLN A 127 -20.03 1.07 2.48
C GLN A 127 -21.23 1.95 2.91
N ASP A 128 -22.45 1.46 2.71
CA ASP A 128 -23.70 2.25 2.86
C ASP A 128 -24.41 2.03 4.20
N LYS A 129 -23.77 1.35 5.16
CA LYS A 129 -24.38 1.09 6.48
C LYS A 129 -24.63 2.40 7.23
N GLU A 130 -25.81 2.51 7.86
CA GLU A 130 -26.30 3.65 8.67
C GLU A 130 -25.25 4.30 9.60
N GLY A 131 -24.36 3.50 10.20
CA GLY A 131 -23.29 4.01 11.07
C GLY A 131 -22.27 4.91 10.37
N LEU A 132 -22.01 4.68 9.08
CA LEU A 132 -21.12 5.50 8.23
C LEU A 132 -21.85 6.76 7.73
N LYS A 133 -23.14 6.66 7.36
CA LYS A 133 -23.98 7.81 6.97
C LYS A 133 -24.07 8.87 8.06
N ARG A 134 -24.18 8.46 9.34
CA ARG A 134 -24.19 9.37 10.50
C ARG A 134 -22.90 10.17 10.69
N GLN A 135 -21.78 9.73 10.11
CA GLN A 135 -20.51 10.45 10.07
C GLN A 135 -20.41 11.43 8.89
N GLY A 136 -21.51 11.65 8.15
CA GLY A 136 -21.55 12.57 7.00
C GLY A 136 -21.08 11.96 5.67
N LEU A 137 -20.85 10.64 5.63
CA LEU A 137 -20.48 9.91 4.41
C LEU A 137 -21.68 9.83 3.45
N LYS A 138 -21.53 10.39 2.25
CA LYS A 138 -22.54 10.34 1.19
C LYS A 138 -22.11 9.34 0.10
N GLY A 139 -22.83 8.23 -0.01
CA GLY A 139 -22.70 7.27 -1.11
C GLY A 139 -21.44 6.41 -1.09
N PHE A 140 -21.15 5.78 -2.22
CA PHE A 140 -20.03 4.86 -2.39
C PHE A 140 -18.69 5.57 -2.65
N ALA A 141 -17.59 4.95 -2.19
CA ALA A 141 -16.23 5.43 -2.42
C ALA A 141 -15.78 5.25 -3.88
N TYR A 142 -16.45 4.37 -4.64
CA TYR A 142 -16.17 4.10 -6.03
C TYR A 142 -17.41 4.43 -6.86
N THR A 143 -17.21 5.21 -7.92
CA THR A 143 -18.26 5.54 -8.87
C THR A 143 -18.39 4.44 -9.91
N ASN A 144 -19.61 4.25 -10.40
CA ASN A 144 -19.89 3.27 -11.42
C ASN A 144 -19.95 3.96 -12.78
N VAL A 145 -18.88 3.86 -13.56
CA VAL A 145 -18.92 4.21 -14.98
C VAL A 145 -19.29 2.90 -15.69
N CYS A 146 -20.58 2.75 -16.00
CA CYS A 146 -21.32 1.51 -16.33
C CYS A 146 -20.81 0.58 -17.46
N ILE A 147 -19.55 0.63 -17.91
CA ILE A 147 -19.07 -0.20 -19.05
C ILE A 147 -17.66 -0.76 -18.85
N THR A 148 -16.91 -0.38 -17.80
CA THR A 148 -15.50 -0.76 -17.64
C THR A 148 -15.21 -1.52 -16.35
N ILE A 149 -14.17 -2.37 -16.34
CA ILE A 149 -13.58 -3.00 -15.14
C ILE A 149 -13.05 -1.94 -14.15
N PHE A 150 -12.95 -0.69 -14.58
CA PHE A 150 -12.51 0.46 -13.83
C PHE A 150 -13.66 1.10 -13.03
N SER A 151 -13.51 1.16 -11.70
CA SER A 151 -14.43 1.88 -10.79
C SER A 151 -13.67 3.06 -10.18
N PRO A 152 -13.76 4.28 -10.77
CA PRO A 152 -12.97 5.41 -10.32
C PRO A 152 -13.39 5.85 -8.92
N PHE A 153 -12.40 6.24 -8.12
CA PHE A 153 -12.64 6.73 -6.78
C PHE A 153 -13.43 8.06 -6.79
N ASN A 154 -14.44 8.14 -5.93
CA ASN A 154 -15.25 9.32 -5.71
C ASN A 154 -14.53 10.34 -4.81
N PHE A 155 -14.04 11.44 -5.37
CA PHE A 155 -13.31 12.47 -4.60
C PHE A 155 -14.17 13.28 -3.62
N THR A 156 -15.49 13.06 -3.55
CA THR A 156 -16.30 13.58 -2.43
C THR A 156 -15.97 12.89 -1.10
N TYR A 157 -15.33 11.70 -1.14
CA TYR A 157 -14.72 11.09 0.04
C TYR A 157 -13.48 11.89 0.46
N GLY A 158 -13.58 12.51 1.64
CA GLY A 158 -12.48 13.23 2.27
C GLY A 158 -11.35 12.30 2.72
N LEU A 159 -10.17 12.90 2.93
CA LEU A 159 -8.95 12.18 3.31
C LEU A 159 -9.07 11.44 4.65
N HIS A 160 -9.94 11.90 5.55
CA HIS A 160 -10.13 11.32 6.88
C HIS A 160 -11.22 10.24 6.93
N HIS A 161 -11.87 9.96 5.80
CA HIS A 161 -12.95 8.98 5.74
C HIS A 161 -12.40 7.57 5.49
N VAL A 162 -12.82 6.58 6.27
CA VAL A 162 -12.48 5.18 5.97
C VAL A 162 -13.38 4.63 4.86
N VAL A 163 -12.77 4.00 3.87
CA VAL A 163 -13.47 3.26 2.83
C VAL A 163 -13.72 1.83 3.33
N VAL A 164 -14.95 1.37 3.21
CA VAL A 164 -15.38 0.04 3.63
C VAL A 164 -15.82 -0.75 2.40
N GLU A 165 -14.88 -1.52 1.89
CA GLU A 165 -15.08 -2.42 0.78
C GLU A 165 -15.84 -3.69 1.19
N CYS A 166 -16.38 -4.38 0.19
CA CYS A 166 -16.95 -5.71 0.37
C CYS A 166 -15.83 -6.72 0.64
N GLY A 167 -15.97 -7.47 1.73
CA GLY A 167 -15.00 -8.47 2.15
C GLY A 167 -15.26 -9.90 1.65
N PRO A 168 -14.40 -10.87 1.99
CA PRO A 168 -14.57 -12.27 1.61
C PRO A 168 -15.87 -12.91 2.12
N PHE A 169 -16.48 -12.34 3.16
CA PHE A 169 -17.75 -12.81 3.74
C PHE A 169 -19.00 -12.23 3.05
N CYS A 170 -18.84 -11.30 2.10
CA CYS A 170 -19.96 -10.74 1.33
C CYS A 170 -20.43 -11.68 0.23
N LEU A 171 -21.74 -11.70 -0.04
CA LEU A 171 -22.33 -12.54 -1.10
C LEU A 171 -22.15 -11.96 -2.52
N CYS A 172 -21.74 -10.70 -2.64
CA CYS A 172 -21.50 -10.05 -3.93
C CYS A 172 -20.28 -10.66 -4.65
N PRO A 173 -20.27 -10.68 -6.00
CA PRO A 173 -19.21 -11.30 -6.78
C PRO A 173 -17.84 -10.64 -6.55
N VAL A 174 -16.77 -11.33 -6.96
CA VAL A 174 -15.39 -10.77 -6.92
C VAL A 174 -15.23 -9.55 -7.84
N THR A 175 -16.09 -9.44 -8.85
CA THR A 175 -16.16 -8.29 -9.77
C THR A 175 -16.92 -7.09 -9.20
N CYS A 176 -17.47 -7.20 -7.98
CA CYS A 176 -18.23 -6.16 -7.33
C CYS A 176 -17.49 -4.81 -7.37
N GLY A 177 -18.20 -3.74 -7.74
CA GLY A 177 -17.63 -2.38 -7.82
C GLY A 177 -17.20 -1.80 -6.46
N ASN A 178 -17.58 -2.42 -5.34
CA ASN A 178 -17.07 -2.12 -4.01
C ASN A 178 -15.95 -3.08 -3.55
N ARG A 179 -15.19 -3.64 -4.49
CA ARG A 179 -13.98 -4.45 -4.26
C ARG A 179 -12.86 -3.97 -5.19
N VAL A 180 -12.21 -2.84 -4.91
CA VAL A 180 -11.27 -2.19 -5.85
C VAL A 180 -9.83 -2.28 -5.35
N ALA A 181 -9.54 -1.84 -4.13
CA ALA A 181 -8.22 -1.86 -3.52
C ALA A 181 -7.68 -3.28 -3.31
N GLN A 182 -8.58 -4.25 -3.13
CA GLN A 182 -8.23 -5.68 -3.02
C GLN A 182 -7.95 -6.37 -4.37
N ARG A 183 -8.09 -5.68 -5.52
CA ARG A 183 -7.84 -6.29 -6.84
C ARG A 183 -6.35 -6.36 -7.15
N PRO A 184 -5.91 -7.38 -7.91
CA PRO A 184 -4.52 -7.45 -8.37
C PRO A 184 -4.19 -6.26 -9.26
N ARG A 185 -2.99 -5.70 -9.09
CA ARG A 185 -2.50 -4.58 -9.89
C ARG A 185 -2.41 -4.96 -11.37
N GLN A 186 -3.07 -4.20 -12.22
CA GLN A 186 -3.19 -4.49 -13.66
C GLN A 186 -2.09 -3.88 -14.53
N PHE A 187 -1.27 -2.97 -13.99
CA PHE A 187 -0.28 -2.21 -14.75
C PHE A 187 1.14 -2.49 -14.23
N PRO A 188 2.14 -2.57 -15.12
CA PRO A 188 3.52 -2.83 -14.74
C PRO A 188 4.11 -1.63 -13.98
N ILE A 189 5.04 -1.93 -13.08
CA ILE A 189 5.78 -0.91 -12.31
C ILE A 189 7.24 -0.85 -12.80
N GLU A 190 7.75 0.37 -12.98
CA GLU A 190 9.16 0.68 -13.16
C GLU A 190 9.67 1.40 -11.90
N ILE A 191 10.53 0.73 -11.11
CA ILE A 191 11.29 1.36 -10.03
C ILE A 191 12.54 1.96 -10.66
N PHE A 192 12.64 3.28 -10.70
CA PHE A 192 13.66 3.95 -11.49
C PHE A 192 14.56 4.88 -10.67
N LYS A 193 15.80 5.07 -11.12
CA LYS A 193 16.71 6.04 -10.50
C LYS A 193 16.31 7.47 -10.89
N THR A 194 15.93 8.26 -9.90
CA THR A 194 15.59 9.68 -10.06
C THR A 194 16.86 10.53 -10.05
N PRO A 195 16.81 11.77 -10.58
CA PRO A 195 17.97 12.67 -10.57
C PRO A 195 18.39 13.13 -9.16
N LEU A 196 17.44 13.33 -8.24
CA LEU A 196 17.69 14.01 -6.95
C LEU A 196 17.20 13.24 -5.71
N CYS A 197 16.24 12.33 -5.86
CA CYS A 197 15.50 11.72 -4.75
C CYS A 197 15.85 10.24 -4.52
N GLY A 198 16.92 9.74 -5.13
CA GLY A 198 17.27 8.32 -5.09
C GLY A 198 16.38 7.50 -6.02
N TRP A 199 15.78 6.40 -5.53
CA TRP A 199 14.89 5.57 -6.34
C TRP A 199 13.44 6.04 -6.21
N GLY A 200 12.73 6.09 -7.33
CA GLY A 200 11.34 6.48 -7.45
C GLY A 200 10.51 5.41 -8.15
N VAL A 201 9.23 5.69 -8.36
CA VAL A 201 8.30 4.78 -9.04
C VAL A 201 7.65 5.50 -10.20
N ARG A 202 7.53 4.82 -11.33
CA ARG A 202 6.67 5.22 -12.45
C ARG A 202 6.05 3.97 -13.09
N THR A 203 5.22 4.18 -14.11
CA THR A 203 4.67 3.09 -14.93
C THR A 203 4.80 3.44 -16.40
N PRO A 204 5.03 2.47 -17.32
CA PRO A 204 5.14 2.73 -18.75
C PRO A 204 3.80 2.90 -19.46
N VAL A 205 2.67 2.88 -18.72
CA VAL A 205 1.32 3.08 -19.27
C VAL A 205 0.68 4.30 -18.63
N ASP A 206 -0.32 4.87 -19.31
CA ASP A 206 -1.10 5.97 -18.76
C ASP A 206 -1.97 5.49 -17.59
N ILE A 207 -2.12 6.34 -16.58
CA ILE A 207 -3.03 6.12 -15.44
C ILE A 207 -4.13 7.18 -15.49
N VAL A 208 -5.36 6.72 -15.31
CA VAL A 208 -6.54 7.59 -15.26
C VAL A 208 -6.80 8.06 -13.83
N LYS A 209 -7.25 9.31 -13.68
CA LYS A 209 -7.70 9.87 -12.41
C LYS A 209 -8.71 8.97 -11.70
N GLY A 210 -8.52 8.80 -10.40
CA GLY A 210 -9.37 7.96 -9.54
C GLY A 210 -8.99 6.48 -9.55
N MET A 211 -7.99 6.06 -10.32
CA MET A 211 -7.50 4.68 -10.28
C MET A 211 -6.87 4.36 -8.92
N VAL A 212 -7.22 3.21 -8.35
CA VAL A 212 -6.49 2.62 -7.22
C VAL A 212 -5.31 1.84 -7.78
N LEU A 213 -4.10 2.21 -7.37
CA LEU A 213 -2.88 1.64 -7.91
C LEU A 213 -2.39 0.41 -7.14
N GLY A 214 -2.65 0.39 -5.83
CA GLY A 214 -2.22 -0.67 -4.93
C GLY A 214 -2.21 -0.16 -3.49
N VAL A 215 -1.94 -1.06 -2.56
CA VAL A 215 -1.89 -0.77 -1.12
C VAL A 215 -0.45 -0.70 -0.65
N TYR A 216 -0.17 0.16 0.34
CA TYR A 216 1.09 0.14 1.05
C TYR A 216 1.20 -1.17 1.82
N THR A 217 2.28 -1.94 1.66
CA THR A 217 2.50 -3.19 2.40
C THR A 217 3.78 -3.14 3.23
N GLY A 218 3.82 -3.93 4.30
CA GLY A 218 4.99 -4.05 5.14
C GLY A 218 4.76 -4.85 6.42
N CYS A 219 5.66 -4.72 7.37
CA CYS A 219 5.53 -5.33 8.68
C CYS A 219 4.49 -4.56 9.49
N PHE A 220 3.44 -5.23 9.97
CA PHE A 220 2.39 -4.64 10.80
C PHE A 220 2.71 -4.84 12.28
N LEU A 221 2.78 -3.74 13.04
CA LEU A 221 3.18 -3.77 14.45
C LEU A 221 2.56 -2.64 15.27
N VAL A 222 2.58 -2.79 16.60
CA VAL A 222 2.13 -1.72 17.50
C VAL A 222 3.14 -0.55 17.50
N CYS A 223 2.67 0.69 17.46
CA CYS A 223 3.50 1.90 17.52
C CYS A 223 4.44 1.92 18.73
N ALA A 224 4.00 1.39 19.87
CA ALA A 224 4.84 1.26 21.07
C ALA A 224 6.06 0.35 20.85
N LEU A 225 5.92 -0.73 20.08
CA LEU A 225 7.01 -1.64 19.73
C LEU A 225 8.00 -0.96 18.78
N LYS A 226 7.50 -0.18 17.80
CA LYS A 226 8.32 0.68 16.93
C LYS A 226 9.17 1.66 17.74
N ARG A 227 8.56 2.37 18.70
CA ARG A 227 9.26 3.34 19.57
C ARG A 227 10.39 2.68 20.37
N LYS A 228 10.26 1.42 20.75
CA LYS A 228 11.33 0.65 21.43
C LYS A 228 12.43 0.19 20.47
N SER A 229 12.09 -0.30 19.28
CA SER A 229 13.05 -0.84 18.30
C SER A 229 13.78 0.22 17.47
N SER A 230 13.22 1.43 17.37
CA SER A 230 13.66 2.50 16.47
C SER A 230 14.27 3.71 17.19
N ARG A 231 14.63 3.60 18.46
CA ARG A 231 15.27 4.71 19.21
C ARG A 231 16.50 5.22 18.44
N GLY A 232 16.45 6.48 18.01
CA GLY A 232 17.54 7.14 17.27
C GLY A 232 17.64 6.80 15.77
N LYS A 233 16.70 6.03 15.21
CA LYS A 233 16.66 5.75 13.76
C LYS A 233 15.60 6.64 13.06
N PRO A 234 15.87 7.12 11.84
CA PRO A 234 14.88 7.89 11.06
C PRO A 234 13.62 7.05 10.81
N LYS A 235 12.45 7.70 10.74
CA LYS A 235 11.13 7.04 10.59
C LYS A 235 10.84 6.58 9.15
N LYS A 236 11.85 6.61 8.27
CA LYS A 236 11.73 6.28 6.85
C LYS A 236 10.99 4.96 6.64
N TYR A 237 10.04 4.95 5.70
CA TYR A 237 9.21 3.81 5.31
C TYR A 237 8.20 3.33 6.36
N CYS A 238 7.90 4.14 7.38
CA CYS A 238 6.86 3.80 8.34
C CYS A 238 5.61 4.64 8.12
N PHE A 239 4.46 3.99 7.98
CA PHE A 239 3.16 4.64 7.89
C PHE A 239 2.35 4.33 9.15
N ASP A 240 2.01 5.36 9.92
CA ASP A 240 1.20 5.19 11.14
C ASP A 240 -0.28 5.13 10.73
N LEU A 241 -1.07 4.23 11.33
CA LEU A 241 -2.50 4.07 11.04
C LEU A 241 -3.32 4.92 12.02
N ASP A 242 -3.51 6.19 11.68
CA ASP A 242 -4.10 7.22 12.54
C ASP A 242 -5.41 7.81 11.98
N TYR A 243 -6.06 7.12 11.04
CA TYR A 243 -7.27 7.61 10.38
C TYR A 243 -8.48 7.77 11.31
N ASN A 244 -8.53 7.04 12.44
CA ASN A 244 -9.68 6.98 13.34
C ASN A 244 -9.47 7.69 14.69
N ASP A 245 -8.33 8.34 14.92
CA ASP A 245 -8.01 8.91 16.23
C ASP A 245 -7.71 10.41 16.17
N HIS A 246 -8.50 11.17 16.92
CA HIS A 246 -8.20 12.56 17.29
C HIS A 246 -7.18 12.65 18.45
N ASP A 247 -6.63 11.52 18.91
CA ASP A 247 -5.68 11.44 20.02
C ASP A 247 -4.42 10.65 19.60
N GLU A 248 -3.32 11.37 19.34
CA GLU A 248 -2.01 10.80 18.95
C GLU A 248 -1.47 9.74 19.94
N ARG A 249 -1.99 9.71 21.18
CA ARG A 249 -1.62 8.71 22.20
C ARG A 249 -2.22 7.33 21.91
N LYS A 250 -3.21 7.26 21.02
CA LYS A 250 -3.92 6.04 20.61
C LYS A 250 -3.59 5.56 19.21
N ASN A 251 -2.63 6.16 18.50
CA ASN A 251 -2.08 5.57 17.27
C ASN A 251 -1.50 4.19 17.60
N LEU A 252 -2.32 3.14 17.46
CA LEU A 252 -2.03 1.81 17.97
C LEU A 252 -1.06 1.10 17.04
N TYR A 253 -1.21 1.29 15.73
CA TYR A 253 -0.52 0.48 14.73
C TYR A 253 0.29 1.31 13.72
N THR A 254 1.37 0.70 13.24
CA THR A 254 2.23 1.19 12.18
C THR A 254 2.46 0.06 11.18
N VAL A 255 2.59 0.41 9.91
CA VAL A 255 3.15 -0.43 8.86
C VAL A 255 4.59 0.01 8.59
N ASP A 256 5.56 -0.88 8.79
CA ASP A 256 6.99 -0.64 8.59
C ASP A 256 7.51 -1.39 7.37
N SER A 257 7.89 -0.65 6.33
CA SER A 257 8.34 -1.22 5.06
C SER A 257 9.85 -1.22 4.85
N ARG A 258 10.63 -1.22 5.94
CA ARG A 258 12.09 -1.28 5.87
C ARG A 258 12.62 -2.65 5.43
N ARG A 259 11.96 -3.74 5.86
CA ARG A 259 12.38 -5.13 5.57
C ARG A 259 11.36 -5.96 4.82
N TYR A 260 10.12 -5.50 4.79
CA TYR A 260 8.99 -6.20 4.19
C TYR A 260 8.16 -5.16 3.45
N GLY A 261 7.69 -5.40 2.23
CA GLY A 261 6.79 -4.46 1.55
C GLY A 261 6.81 -4.63 0.04
N ASN A 262 6.11 -3.79 -0.68
CA ASN A 262 6.05 -3.79 -2.14
C ASN A 262 6.73 -2.56 -2.74
N TRP A 263 6.41 -2.31 -4.01
CA TRP A 263 6.86 -1.17 -4.80
C TRP A 263 6.47 0.19 -4.19
N THR A 264 5.40 0.29 -3.38
CA THR A 264 4.92 1.59 -2.89
C THR A 264 5.90 2.27 -1.94
N ARG A 265 6.79 1.50 -1.30
CA ARG A 265 7.84 2.05 -0.42
C ARG A 265 8.82 2.98 -1.15
N PHE A 266 8.89 2.89 -2.48
CA PHE A 266 9.78 3.68 -3.32
C PHE A 266 9.08 4.92 -3.90
N ILE A 267 7.79 5.15 -3.61
CA ILE A 267 7.08 6.34 -4.08
C ILE A 267 7.62 7.55 -3.31
N ASN A 268 8.16 8.53 -4.04
CA ASN A 268 8.76 9.71 -3.44
C ASN A 268 7.73 10.74 -2.99
N HIS A 269 8.21 11.67 -2.16
CA HIS A 269 7.44 12.84 -1.75
C HIS A 269 7.37 13.89 -2.88
N SER A 270 6.19 14.49 -3.05
CA SER A 270 6.03 15.79 -3.72
C SER A 270 5.08 16.70 -2.95
N CYS A 271 5.36 18.01 -2.97
CA CYS A 271 4.46 19.05 -2.43
C CYS A 271 3.26 19.32 -3.36
N ALA A 272 3.33 18.86 -4.61
CA ALA A 272 2.24 18.82 -5.58
C ALA A 272 2.12 17.38 -6.12
N PRO A 273 1.64 16.45 -5.28
CA PRO A 273 1.61 15.03 -5.63
C PRO A 273 0.53 14.72 -6.67
N ASN A 274 0.71 13.60 -7.37
CA ASN A 274 -0.31 13.01 -8.27
C ASN A 274 -1.01 11.77 -7.67
N LEU A 275 -0.64 11.38 -6.45
CA LEU A 275 -1.30 10.35 -5.68
C LEU A 275 -1.78 10.88 -4.33
N ARG A 276 -2.89 10.32 -3.84
CA ARG A 276 -3.31 10.42 -2.45
C ARG A 276 -3.40 9.05 -1.79
N VAL A 277 -3.30 9.02 -0.47
CA VAL A 277 -3.47 7.81 0.34
C VAL A 277 -4.85 7.82 0.98
N GLN A 278 -5.55 6.70 0.90
CA GLN A 278 -6.87 6.52 1.52
C GLN A 278 -6.87 5.26 2.40
N PRO A 279 -7.38 5.33 3.64
CA PRO A 279 -7.61 4.14 4.46
C PRO A 279 -8.78 3.31 3.89
N VAL A 280 -8.53 2.03 3.63
CA VAL A 280 -9.51 1.06 3.10
C VAL A 280 -9.56 -0.19 3.98
N VAL A 281 -10.76 -0.69 4.23
CA VAL A 281 -11.02 -1.87 5.05
C VAL A 281 -11.90 -2.84 4.26
N TYR A 282 -11.47 -4.09 4.10
CA TYR A 282 -12.27 -5.17 3.48
C TYR A 282 -12.19 -6.53 4.21
N ASP A 283 -11.19 -6.75 5.04
CA ASP A 283 -10.97 -7.99 5.79
C ASP A 283 -10.84 -7.76 7.31
N THR A 284 -11.01 -6.53 7.76
CA THR A 284 -10.98 -6.11 9.16
C THR A 284 -12.24 -5.31 9.50
N LEU A 285 -12.43 -5.00 10.79
CA LEU A 285 -13.47 -4.07 11.21
C LEU A 285 -12.90 -2.64 11.25
N PRO A 286 -13.62 -1.62 10.75
CA PRO A 286 -13.18 -0.23 10.83
C PRO A 286 -12.82 0.22 12.26
N GLN A 287 -13.47 -0.35 13.27
CA GLN A 287 -13.24 -0.06 14.69
C GLN A 287 -11.89 -0.60 15.21
N GLN A 288 -11.28 -1.56 14.53
CA GLN A 288 -9.98 -2.12 14.93
C GLN A 288 -8.80 -1.22 14.55
N ASN A 289 -9.02 -0.18 13.74
CA ASN A 289 -7.97 0.72 13.25
C ASN A 289 -6.86 -0.03 12.47
N ILE A 290 -7.26 -1.05 11.70
CA ILE A 290 -6.40 -1.88 10.86
C ILE A 290 -6.84 -1.70 9.41
N ALA A 291 -6.61 -0.53 8.85
CA ALA A 291 -6.89 -0.25 7.45
C ALA A 291 -5.67 -0.53 6.57
N PHE A 292 -5.92 -0.96 5.33
CA PHE A 292 -4.96 -0.85 4.25
C PHE A 292 -4.86 0.59 3.78
N LEU A 293 -3.68 0.98 3.31
CA LEU A 293 -3.42 2.34 2.81
C LEU A 293 -3.33 2.30 1.29
N ALA A 294 -4.43 2.61 0.61
CA ALA A 294 -4.53 2.55 -0.84
C ALA A 294 -4.01 3.85 -1.48
N PHE A 295 -3.18 3.71 -2.52
CA PHE A 295 -2.73 4.83 -3.35
C PHE A 295 -3.69 5.06 -4.52
N ILE A 296 -4.19 6.28 -4.65
CA ILE A 296 -5.20 6.68 -5.64
C ILE A 296 -4.67 7.83 -6.47
N ALA A 297 -4.76 7.72 -7.80
CA ALA A 297 -4.38 8.80 -8.72
C ALA A 297 -5.33 10.00 -8.58
N THR A 298 -4.80 11.19 -8.29
CA THR A 298 -5.57 12.43 -8.17
C THR A 298 -5.82 13.12 -9.51
N ASP A 299 -5.05 12.75 -10.52
CA ASP A 299 -4.99 13.33 -11.85
C ASP A 299 -4.78 12.23 -12.89
N ASP A 300 -4.97 12.56 -14.17
CA ASP A 300 -4.47 11.70 -15.25
C ASP A 300 -2.94 11.82 -15.28
N ILE A 301 -2.26 10.68 -15.25
CA ILE A 301 -0.81 10.59 -15.14
C ILE A 301 -0.30 9.92 -16.43
N PRO A 302 0.40 10.67 -17.31
CA PRO A 302 1.01 10.11 -18.51
C PRO A 302 2.03 9.02 -18.19
N ALA A 303 2.20 8.09 -19.11
CA ALA A 303 3.24 7.08 -19.07
C ALA A 303 4.60 7.69 -18.74
N ARG A 304 5.32 7.03 -17.83
CA ARG A 304 6.65 7.38 -17.32
C ARG A 304 6.76 8.68 -16.52
N LYS A 305 5.63 9.33 -16.20
CA LYS A 305 5.61 10.37 -15.15
C LYS A 305 5.82 9.71 -13.78
N GLU A 306 6.64 10.33 -12.93
CA GLU A 306 6.90 9.83 -11.58
C GLU A 306 5.62 9.86 -10.74
N LEU A 307 5.41 8.80 -9.98
CA LEU A 307 4.36 8.69 -8.98
C LEU A 307 4.86 9.28 -7.66
N THR A 308 4.08 10.18 -7.07
CA THR A 308 4.44 10.89 -5.85
C THR A 308 3.23 11.11 -4.95
N PHE A 309 3.44 11.10 -3.64
CA PHE A 309 2.43 11.47 -2.65
C PHE A 309 2.98 12.44 -1.61
N ASP A 310 2.11 13.13 -0.86
CA ASP A 310 2.59 13.99 0.23
C ASP A 310 2.81 13.17 1.51
N TYR A 311 4.04 13.18 2.03
CA TYR A 311 4.40 12.48 3.27
C TYR A 311 3.86 13.19 4.51
N ASP A 312 3.53 14.49 4.40
CA ASP A 312 2.95 15.31 5.47
C ASP A 312 1.93 16.30 4.86
N PRO A 313 0.71 15.81 4.50
CA PRO A 313 -0.32 16.64 3.89
C PRO A 313 -0.79 17.80 4.78
N GLU A 314 -0.66 17.66 6.10
CA GLU A 314 -1.02 18.72 7.04
C GLU A 314 -0.04 19.88 6.97
N ALA A 315 1.28 19.61 6.99
CA ALA A 315 2.29 20.63 6.82
C ALA A 315 2.15 21.40 5.49
N GLN A 316 1.77 20.71 4.40
CA GLN A 316 1.53 21.38 3.13
C GLN A 316 0.30 22.28 3.16
N ARG A 317 -0.79 21.86 3.80
CA ARG A 317 -1.99 22.71 3.98
C ARG A 317 -1.66 23.98 4.77
N GLU A 318 -0.93 23.85 5.87
CA GLU A 318 -0.49 24.99 6.67
C GLU A 318 0.42 25.94 5.86
N TYR A 319 1.35 25.38 5.08
CA TYR A 319 2.23 26.14 4.22
C TYR A 319 1.45 26.95 3.17
N LEU A 320 0.52 26.32 2.45
CA LEU A 320 -0.30 26.99 1.44
C LEU A 320 -1.25 28.03 2.05
N ALA A 321 -1.83 27.75 3.23
CA ALA A 321 -2.66 28.71 3.95
C ALA A 321 -1.85 29.96 4.35
N ALA A 322 -0.61 29.79 4.82
CA ALA A 322 0.26 30.91 5.13
C ALA A 322 0.59 31.76 3.89
N LEU A 323 0.88 31.12 2.74
CA LEU A 323 1.12 31.84 1.49
C LEU A 323 -0.11 32.63 1.03
N TYR A 324 -1.29 32.02 1.07
CA TYR A 324 -2.55 32.66 0.69
C TYR A 324 -2.85 33.86 1.59
N GLU A 325 -2.64 33.72 2.89
CA GLU A 325 -2.85 34.77 3.88
C GLU A 325 -1.69 35.79 3.96
N LYS A 326 -0.68 35.68 3.09
CA LYS A 326 0.53 36.54 3.07
C LYS A 326 1.28 36.57 4.41
N ARG A 327 1.27 35.45 5.14
CA ARG A 327 2.01 35.22 6.38
C ARG A 327 3.30 34.46 6.09
N THR A 328 4.26 34.56 7.01
CA THR A 328 5.49 33.75 6.94
C THR A 328 5.14 32.26 7.08
N PRO A 329 5.51 31.40 6.11
CA PRO A 329 5.23 29.97 6.22
C PRO A 329 6.01 29.29 7.35
N PRO A 330 5.54 28.13 7.84
CA PRO A 330 6.24 27.37 8.87
C PRO A 330 7.68 27.03 8.47
N PRO A 331 8.68 27.30 9.32
CA PRO A 331 10.08 26.99 9.00
C PRO A 331 10.33 25.47 9.04
N MET A 332 11.45 25.06 8.43
CA MET A 332 11.92 23.68 8.49
C MET A 332 12.08 23.22 9.94
N GLN A 333 11.42 22.12 10.27
CA GLN A 333 11.40 21.56 11.62
C GLN A 333 12.64 20.70 11.91
N LYS A 334 13.03 20.59 13.18
CA LYS A 334 14.18 19.79 13.59
C LYS A 334 14.00 18.32 13.18
N GLY A 335 14.98 17.78 12.43
CA GLY A 335 14.95 16.41 11.93
C GLY A 335 14.26 16.23 10.58
N ALA A 336 13.72 17.30 9.99
CA ALA A 336 13.29 17.30 8.59
C ALA A 336 14.52 17.35 7.65
N THR A 337 14.34 16.87 6.42
CA THR A 337 15.33 16.95 5.34
C THR A 337 14.86 17.92 4.27
N VAL A 338 15.79 18.47 3.49
CA VAL A 338 15.46 19.34 2.35
C VAL A 338 14.60 18.57 1.34
N CYS A 339 13.53 19.20 0.86
CA CYS A 339 12.67 18.62 -0.17
C CYS A 339 13.32 18.78 -1.55
N GLY A 340 13.40 17.69 -2.31
CA GLY A 340 13.93 17.66 -3.67
C GLY A 340 12.89 17.65 -4.78
N CYS A 341 11.60 17.90 -4.47
CA CYS A 341 10.55 17.94 -5.49
C CYS A 341 10.62 19.22 -6.34
N ASP A 342 10.02 19.16 -7.52
CA ASP A 342 9.99 20.22 -8.52
C ASP A 342 8.69 21.05 -8.49
N ALA A 343 7.89 20.92 -7.44
CA ALA A 343 6.63 21.63 -7.29
C ALA A 343 6.81 23.15 -7.19
N GLU A 344 5.98 23.92 -7.91
CA GLU A 344 5.98 25.39 -7.88
C GLU A 344 5.80 25.96 -6.46
N HIS A 345 4.95 25.32 -5.65
CA HIS A 345 4.72 25.66 -4.25
C HIS A 345 5.35 24.62 -3.29
N CYS A 346 6.63 24.33 -3.51
CA CYS A 346 7.41 23.46 -2.63
C CYS A 346 7.64 24.10 -1.26
N ARG A 347 7.27 23.40 -0.18
CA ARG A 347 7.52 23.84 1.20
C ARG A 347 8.98 23.80 1.63
N GLY A 348 9.87 23.25 0.79
CA GLY A 348 11.32 23.21 0.98
C GLY A 348 11.84 22.12 1.91
N TRP A 349 10.98 21.38 2.62
CA TRP A 349 11.38 20.33 3.54
C TRP A 349 10.36 19.17 3.64
N VAL A 350 10.84 18.00 4.05
CA VAL A 350 10.03 16.79 4.28
C VAL A 350 10.41 16.16 5.62
N ARG A 351 9.42 15.70 6.38
CA ARG A 351 9.62 14.86 7.57
C ARG A 351 9.69 13.40 7.12
N THR A 352 10.77 12.71 7.48
CA THR A 352 11.01 11.30 7.08
C THR A 352 11.04 10.34 8.24
#